data_AF-A0A5C6M2K3-F1
#
_entry.id   AF-A0A5C6M2K3-F1
#
_cell.length_a   1.000
_cell.length_b   1.000
_cell.length_c   1.000
_cell.angle_alpha   90.00
_cell.angle_beta   90.00
_cell.angle_gamma   90.00
#
_symmetry.space_group_name_H-M   'P 1'
#
loop_
_entity.id
_entity.type
_entity.pdbx_description
1 polymer ?
#
loop_
_entity_poly.entity_id
_entity_poly.type
_entity_poly.pdbx_seq_one_letter_code
_entity_poly.pdbx_strand_id
1 'polypeptide(L)'
;MTLVVADHSRAGYSAAVFESFLAARREPQWMTDARRQSFSVYQQLLLQELDAEEFRRLDLRTFNASRFRPATSAPDAGGIATLLSGRTEFGGAITHVDGHVTSSRVSPEIAAQGVLFGGLQELLESHRELLEPYL
;
A
#
# COMPACT_ATOMS: atom_id res chain seq x y z
N MET A 1 9.93 -34.71 -8.74
CA MET A 1 9.78 -33.25 -8.82
C MET A 1 9.90 -32.75 -7.40
N THR A 2 11.02 -32.12 -7.05
CA THR A 2 11.28 -31.72 -5.65
C THR A 2 10.43 -30.51 -5.32
N LEU A 3 9.58 -30.66 -4.33
CA LEU A 3 8.72 -29.62 -3.78
C LEU A 3 9.56 -28.42 -3.34
N VAL A 4 9.35 -27.27 -3.96
CA VAL A 4 9.91 -26.01 -3.48
C VAL A 4 8.90 -25.41 -2.50
N VAL A 5 8.98 -25.83 -1.24
CA VAL A 5 8.31 -25.11 -0.15
C VAL A 5 9.05 -23.78 0.01
N ALA A 6 8.35 -22.67 -0.17
CA ALA A 6 8.95 -21.36 0.03
C ALA A 6 9.34 -21.20 1.51
N ASP A 7 10.60 -20.85 1.79
CA ASP A 7 11.05 -20.59 3.15
C ASP A 7 10.49 -19.23 3.63
N HIS A 8 9.34 -19.28 4.30
CA HIS A 8 8.64 -18.10 4.82
C HIS A 8 9.32 -17.47 6.04
N SER A 9 10.25 -18.17 6.70
CA SER A 9 10.99 -17.62 7.85
C SER A 9 11.85 -16.42 7.47
N ARG A 10 12.09 -16.25 6.17
CA ARG A 10 12.86 -15.15 5.60
C ARG A 10 11.98 -13.97 5.19
N ALA A 11 10.65 -14.07 5.12
CA ALA A 11 9.81 -12.99 4.60
C ALA A 11 10.11 -11.65 5.31
N GLY A 12 10.45 -10.60 4.54
CA GLY A 12 10.74 -9.28 5.10
C GLY A 12 9.50 -8.61 5.70
N TYR A 13 8.32 -9.15 5.40
CA TYR A 13 7.03 -8.86 6.00
C TYR A 13 6.64 -9.94 7.03
N SER A 14 7.29 -9.92 8.19
CA SER A 14 6.88 -10.72 9.35
C SER A 14 5.71 -10.08 10.10
N ALA A 15 5.06 -10.82 11.00
CA ALA A 15 4.02 -10.28 11.88
C ALA A 15 4.51 -9.08 12.72
N ALA A 16 5.75 -9.14 13.23
CA ALA A 16 6.34 -8.03 13.99
C ALA A 16 6.57 -6.77 13.13
N VAL A 17 7.01 -6.97 11.87
CA VAL A 17 7.16 -5.86 10.91
C VAL A 17 5.79 -5.28 10.54
N PHE A 18 4.78 -6.13 10.39
CA PHE A 18 3.41 -5.70 10.10
C PHE A 18 2.79 -4.90 11.25
N GLU A 19 2.92 -5.35 12.50
CA GLU A 19 2.43 -4.58 13.65
C GLU A 19 3.19 -3.25 13.81
N SER A 20 4.50 -3.23 13.54
CA SER A 20 5.27 -1.97 13.51
C SER A 20 4.76 -1.01 12.42
N PHE A 21 4.40 -1.55 11.26
CA PHE A 21 3.80 -0.78 10.17
C PHE A 21 2.41 -0.24 10.54
N LEU A 22 1.57 -1.02 11.22
CA LEU A 22 0.26 -0.54 11.70
C LEU A 22 0.41 0.54 12.76
N ALA A 23 1.32 0.36 13.72
CA ALA A 23 1.56 1.32 14.81
C ALA A 23 2.04 2.69 14.30
N ALA A 24 2.68 2.76 13.13
CA ALA A 24 3.11 4.00 12.50
C ALA A 24 1.98 4.76 11.80
N ARG A 25 0.78 4.18 11.69
CA ARG A 25 -0.36 4.77 10.95
C ARG A 25 -1.37 5.41 11.88
N ARG A 26 -2.04 6.45 11.38
CA ARG A 26 -3.22 7.04 12.00
C ARG A 26 -4.42 6.70 11.12
N GLU A 27 -5.18 5.72 11.55
CA GLU A 27 -6.31 5.18 10.80
C GLU A 27 -7.43 4.81 11.79
N PRO A 28 -8.70 4.90 11.36
CA PRO A 28 -9.81 4.37 12.16
C PRO A 28 -9.64 2.88 12.48
N GLN A 29 -10.23 2.46 13.60
CA GLN A 29 -10.12 1.09 14.09
C GLN A 29 -10.55 0.04 13.04
N TRP A 30 -11.67 0.28 12.35
CA TRP A 30 -12.18 -0.64 11.32
C TRP A 30 -11.21 -0.86 10.16
N MET A 31 -10.47 0.17 9.75
CA MET A 31 -9.43 0.06 8.72
C MET A 31 -8.24 -0.75 9.24
N THR A 32 -7.83 -0.52 10.49
CA THR A 32 -6.77 -1.29 11.13
C THR A 32 -7.14 -2.78 11.23
N ASP A 33 -8.39 -3.08 11.57
CA ASP A 33 -8.90 -4.46 11.65
C ASP A 33 -8.99 -5.11 10.27
N ALA A 34 -9.46 -4.38 9.25
CA ALA A 34 -9.44 -4.86 7.86
C ALA A 34 -8.02 -5.22 7.40
N ARG A 35 -7.02 -4.39 7.73
CA ARG A 35 -5.60 -4.70 7.42
C ARG A 35 -5.13 -5.97 8.11
N ARG A 36 -5.44 -6.15 9.40
CA ARG A 36 -5.09 -7.38 10.14
C ARG A 36 -5.73 -8.61 9.51
N GLN A 37 -6.99 -8.50 9.10
CA GLN A 37 -7.68 -9.58 8.40
C GLN A 37 -6.99 -9.91 7.07
N SER A 38 -6.66 -8.91 6.25
CA SER A 38 -5.91 -9.12 5.01
C SER A 38 -4.53 -9.74 5.25
N PHE A 39 -3.83 -9.33 6.31
CA PHE A 39 -2.53 -9.91 6.66
C PHE A 39 -2.64 -11.37 7.11
N SER A 40 -3.68 -11.72 7.87
CA SER A 40 -3.97 -13.11 8.23
C SER A 40 -4.19 -13.98 6.98
N VAL A 41 -4.97 -13.49 6.01
CA VAL A 41 -5.17 -14.16 4.72
C VAL A 41 -3.85 -14.31 3.96
N TYR A 42 -3.02 -13.27 3.91
CA TYR A 42 -1.68 -13.35 3.33
C TYR A 42 -0.84 -14.47 3.98
N GLN A 43 -0.82 -14.56 5.31
CA GLN A 43 -0.09 -15.61 6.01
C GLN A 43 -0.62 -17.01 5.69
N GLN A 44 -1.93 -17.16 5.54
CA GLN A 44 -2.55 -18.43 5.12
C GLN A 44 -2.16 -18.80 3.68
N LEU A 45 -2.18 -17.84 2.75
CA LEU A 45 -1.82 -18.05 1.34
C LEU A 45 -0.35 -18.43 1.18
N LEU A 46 0.54 -17.90 2.03
CA LEU A 46 1.94 -18.32 2.02
C LEU A 46 2.09 -19.83 2.24
N LEU A 47 1.25 -20.45 3.07
CA LEU A 47 1.31 -21.89 3.37
C LEU A 47 0.77 -22.76 2.23
N GLN A 48 0.18 -22.17 1.20
CA GLN A 48 -0.38 -22.90 0.07
C GLN A 48 0.66 -23.05 -1.06
N GLU A 49 0.57 -24.16 -1.79
CA GLU A 49 1.35 -24.31 -3.02
C GLU A 49 0.78 -23.41 -4.11
N LEU A 50 1.68 -22.84 -4.92
CA LEU A 50 1.27 -22.05 -6.08
C LEU A 50 0.68 -22.98 -7.15
N ASP A 51 -0.41 -22.53 -7.79
CA ASP A 51 -1.01 -23.24 -8.92
C ASP A 51 -0.03 -23.28 -10.11
N ALA A 52 0.32 -24.48 -10.56
CA ALA A 52 1.33 -24.64 -11.60
C ALA A 52 0.90 -24.07 -12.96
N GLU A 53 -0.40 -24.07 -13.28
CA GLU A 53 -0.92 -23.54 -14.55
C GLU A 53 -1.03 -22.02 -14.52
N GLU A 54 -1.48 -21.43 -13.42
CA GLU A 54 -1.55 -19.98 -13.24
C GLU A 54 -0.15 -19.35 -13.28
N PHE A 55 0.83 -19.99 -12.61
CA PHE A 55 2.18 -19.48 -12.47
C PHE A 55 3.16 -20.01 -13.53
N ARG A 56 2.68 -20.78 -14.52
CA ARG A 56 3.52 -21.45 -15.53
C ARG A 56 4.47 -20.50 -16.28
N ARG A 57 4.07 -19.24 -16.46
CA ARG A 57 4.82 -18.21 -17.22
C ARG A 57 5.55 -17.20 -16.33
N LEU A 58 5.47 -17.34 -15.01
CA LEU A 58 6.10 -16.43 -14.06
C LEU A 58 7.39 -17.05 -13.52
N ASP A 59 8.53 -16.46 -13.87
CA ASP A 59 9.81 -16.84 -13.26
C ASP A 59 10.00 -16.08 -11.94
N LEU A 60 9.72 -16.76 -10.83
CA LEU A 60 9.86 -16.19 -9.48
C LEU A 60 11.24 -16.45 -8.86
N ARG A 61 12.15 -17.15 -9.54
CA ARG A 61 13.44 -17.59 -8.95
C ARG A 61 14.32 -16.42 -8.52
N THR A 62 14.26 -15.29 -9.24
CA THR A 62 15.04 -14.09 -8.91
C THR A 62 14.32 -13.20 -7.90
N PHE A 63 13.03 -13.41 -7.67
CA PHE A 63 12.26 -12.62 -6.72
C PHE A 63 12.46 -13.16 -5.31
N ASN A 64 13.16 -12.37 -4.48
CA ASN A 64 13.37 -12.73 -3.08
C ASN A 64 12.59 -11.78 -2.17
N ALA A 65 11.37 -12.19 -1.81
CA ALA A 65 10.48 -11.44 -0.91
C ALA A 65 11.12 -11.10 0.45
N SER A 66 12.13 -11.86 0.90
CA SER A 66 12.84 -11.60 2.16
C SER A 66 13.58 -10.26 2.22
N ARG A 67 13.91 -9.72 1.05
CA ARG A 67 14.73 -8.50 0.93
C ARG A 67 13.92 -7.21 1.02
N PHE A 68 12.59 -7.30 0.97
CA PHE A 68 11.71 -6.14 0.92
C PHE A 68 11.01 -5.94 2.26
N ARG A 69 10.93 -4.68 2.71
CA ARG A 69 10.27 -4.28 3.96
C ARG A 69 9.59 -2.92 3.75
N PRO A 70 8.54 -2.59 4.53
CA PRO A 70 8.03 -1.23 4.55
C PRO A 70 9.14 -0.24 4.91
N ALA A 71 9.11 0.95 4.29
CA ALA A 71 9.95 2.05 4.74
C ALA A 71 9.55 2.46 6.16
N THR A 72 10.55 2.65 7.04
CA THR A 72 10.35 3.03 8.44
C THR A 72 10.65 4.50 8.71
N SER A 73 11.32 5.18 7.78
CA SER A 73 11.60 6.62 7.85
C SER A 73 10.63 7.41 6.99
N ALA A 74 10.43 8.68 7.35
CA ALA A 74 9.81 9.63 6.45
C ALA A 74 10.59 9.66 5.12
N PRO A 75 9.89 9.71 3.97
CA PRO A 75 10.57 9.72 2.68
C PRO A 75 11.37 11.00 2.51
N ASP A 76 12.55 10.89 1.92
CA ASP A 76 13.17 12.02 1.24
C ASP A 76 12.50 12.13 -0.14
N ALA A 77 11.58 13.09 -0.28
CA ALA A 77 10.89 13.29 -1.54
C ALA A 77 11.86 13.72 -2.67
N GLY A 78 13.05 14.23 -2.31
CA GLY A 78 14.02 14.78 -3.26
C GLY A 78 13.37 15.70 -4.30
N GLY A 79 13.90 15.65 -5.52
CA GLY A 79 13.31 16.28 -6.70
C GLY A 79 12.38 15.34 -7.50
N ILE A 80 11.72 14.38 -6.84
CA ILE A 80 10.80 13.46 -7.53
C ILE A 80 9.60 14.27 -8.02
N ALA A 81 9.65 14.65 -9.29
CA ALA A 81 8.53 15.25 -10.01
C ALA A 81 7.74 14.15 -10.70
N THR A 82 6.41 14.22 -10.65
CA THR A 82 5.58 13.32 -11.46
C THR A 82 5.90 13.58 -12.93
N LEU A 83 6.03 12.52 -13.74
CA LEU A 83 6.50 12.60 -15.14
C LEU A 83 5.71 13.60 -16.01
N LEU A 84 4.48 13.91 -15.61
CA LEU A 84 3.59 14.82 -16.31
C LEU A 84 3.41 16.18 -15.64
N SER A 85 3.96 16.42 -14.45
CA SER A 85 3.73 17.61 -13.61
C SER A 85 3.87 18.96 -14.32
N GLY A 86 4.71 19.06 -15.35
CA GLY A 86 4.92 20.27 -16.16
C GLY A 86 4.49 20.14 -17.63
N ARG A 87 3.75 19.09 -17.99
CA ARG A 87 3.36 18.79 -19.39
C ARG A 87 1.91 19.13 -19.72
N THR A 88 1.07 19.34 -18.70
CA THR A 88 -0.33 19.73 -18.84
C THR A 88 -0.90 20.21 -17.50
N GLU A 89 -2.06 20.85 -17.53
CA GLU A 89 -2.86 21.15 -16.34
C GLU A 89 -3.62 19.89 -15.88
N PHE A 90 -3.77 19.76 -14.57
CA PHE A 90 -4.50 18.67 -13.93
C PHE A 90 -5.47 19.22 -12.90
N GLY A 91 -6.64 18.58 -12.81
CA GLY A 91 -7.62 18.87 -11.76
C GLY A 91 -7.18 18.47 -10.35
N GLY A 92 -6.16 17.62 -10.24
CA GLY A 92 -5.53 17.26 -8.98
C GLY A 92 -4.25 16.46 -9.22
N ALA A 93 -3.37 16.45 -8.23
CA ALA A 93 -2.15 15.66 -8.24
C ALA A 93 -1.79 15.25 -6.81
N ILE A 94 -1.42 13.99 -6.63
CA ILE A 94 -0.90 13.47 -5.38
C ILE A 94 0.41 12.73 -5.66
N THR A 95 1.40 12.95 -4.79
CA THR A 95 2.71 12.31 -4.88
C THR A 95 2.88 11.42 -3.66
N HIS A 96 3.22 10.16 -3.91
CA HIS A 96 3.61 9.21 -2.88
C HIS A 96 5.08 8.84 -3.06
N VAL A 97 5.84 8.90 -1.96
CA VAL A 97 7.22 8.41 -1.90
C VAL A 97 7.28 7.42 -0.74
N ASP A 98 7.75 6.21 -1.03
CA ASP A 98 7.83 5.10 -0.08
C ASP A 98 6.54 4.87 0.74
N GLY A 99 5.39 4.99 0.06
CA GLY A 99 4.07 4.77 0.65
C GLY A 99 3.51 5.94 1.48
N HIS A 100 4.22 7.07 1.55
CA HIS A 100 3.77 8.28 2.26
C HIS A 100 3.41 9.39 1.28
N VAL A 101 2.38 10.17 1.60
CA VAL A 101 1.99 11.35 0.80
C VAL A 101 2.98 12.47 1.07
N THR A 102 3.66 12.97 0.04
CA THR A 102 4.59 14.11 0.15
C THR A 102 4.00 15.40 -0.38
N SER A 103 3.04 15.32 -1.31
CA SER A 103 2.23 16.44 -1.76
C SER A 103 0.86 15.94 -2.21
N SER A 104 -0.18 16.73 -1.95
CA SER A 104 -1.51 16.53 -2.50
C SER A 104 -2.11 17.88 -2.82
N ARG A 105 -2.67 18.02 -4.01
CA ARG A 105 -3.40 19.21 -4.45
C ARG A 105 -4.59 18.81 -5.29
N VAL A 106 -5.67 19.56 -5.16
CA VAL A 106 -6.85 19.48 -6.00
C VAL A 106 -7.27 20.90 -6.35
N SER A 107 -7.81 21.11 -7.54
CA SER A 107 -8.28 22.43 -7.95
C SER A 107 -9.48 22.84 -7.09
N PRO A 108 -9.58 24.12 -6.69
CA PRO A 108 -10.72 24.60 -5.89
C PRO A 108 -12.06 24.35 -6.59
N GLU A 109 -12.11 24.48 -7.91
CA GLU A 109 -13.31 24.31 -8.73
C GLU A 109 -13.82 22.87 -8.70
N ILE A 110 -12.91 21.89 -8.64
CA ILE A 110 -13.24 20.46 -8.57
C ILE A 110 -13.59 20.07 -7.13
N ALA A 111 -12.84 20.58 -6.14
CA ALA A 111 -13.16 20.35 -4.73
C ALA A 111 -14.56 20.90 -4.38
N ALA A 112 -14.93 22.07 -4.92
CA ALA A 112 -16.26 22.67 -4.74
C ALA A 112 -17.40 21.82 -5.34
N GLN A 113 -17.11 20.88 -6.24
CA GLN A 113 -18.09 19.93 -6.77
C GLN A 113 -18.28 18.68 -5.88
N GLY A 114 -17.61 18.64 -4.72
CA GLY A 114 -17.72 17.54 -3.77
C GLY A 114 -16.75 16.38 -4.03
N VAL A 115 -15.75 16.57 -4.90
CA VAL A 115 -14.74 15.54 -5.17
C VAL A 115 -13.76 15.46 -4.00
N LEU A 116 -13.70 14.28 -3.36
CA LEU A 116 -12.69 13.98 -2.34
C LEU A 116 -11.43 13.44 -3.02
N PHE A 117 -10.37 14.24 -3.00
CA PHE A 117 -9.07 13.90 -3.57
C PHE A 117 -7.96 14.20 -2.57
N GLY A 118 -7.20 13.20 -2.18
CA GLY A 118 -6.24 13.35 -1.08
C GLY A 118 -5.58 12.04 -0.65
N GLY A 119 -4.77 12.15 0.40
CA GLY A 119 -4.18 10.99 1.05
C GLY A 119 -5.26 10.18 1.76
N LEU A 120 -5.24 8.85 1.58
CA LEU A 120 -6.27 7.99 2.16
C LEU A 120 -6.38 8.14 3.68
N GLN A 121 -5.26 8.24 4.42
CA GLN A 121 -5.31 8.41 5.88
C GLN A 121 -6.05 9.67 6.31
N GLU A 122 -5.75 10.80 5.68
CA GLU A 122 -6.42 12.08 5.93
C GLU A 122 -7.92 12.00 5.58
N LEU A 123 -8.25 11.37 4.45
CA LEU A 123 -9.64 11.21 4.02
C LEU A 123 -10.43 10.28 4.94
N LEU A 124 -9.82 9.21 5.45
CA LEU A 124 -10.44 8.29 6.40
C LEU A 124 -10.78 8.96 7.74
N GLU A 125 -9.98 9.93 8.18
CA GLU A 125 -10.24 10.72 9.39
C GLU A 125 -11.33 11.77 9.14
N SER A 126 -11.25 12.50 8.03
CA SER A 126 -12.13 13.64 7.74
C SER A 126 -13.50 13.27 7.16
N HIS A 127 -13.61 12.12 6.47
CA HIS A 127 -14.81 11.72 5.73
C HIS A 127 -15.23 10.28 6.04
N ARG A 128 -15.01 9.85 7.29
CA ARG A 128 -15.25 8.47 7.74
C ARG A 128 -16.62 7.92 7.34
N GLU A 129 -17.70 8.63 7.67
CA GLU A 129 -19.08 8.18 7.47
C GLU A 129 -19.38 7.86 6.01
N LEU A 130 -18.74 8.59 5.09
CA LEU A 130 -18.90 8.39 3.66
C LEU A 130 -18.06 7.21 3.14
N LEU A 131 -16.85 7.01 3.69
CA LEU A 131 -15.88 6.06 3.15
C LEU A 131 -16.01 4.64 3.73
N GLU A 132 -16.39 4.51 5.00
CA GLU A 132 -16.49 3.23 5.71
C GLU A 132 -17.38 2.18 5.00
N PRO A 133 -18.50 2.53 4.34
CA PRO A 133 -19.32 1.54 3.64
C PRO A 133 -18.69 0.92 2.37
N TYR A 134 -17.59 1.49 1.85
CA TYR A 134 -17.02 1.13 0.55
C TYR A 134 -15.61 0.55 0.61
N LEU A 135 -15.02 0.44 1.81
CA LEU A 135 -13.64 -0.01 2.04
C LEU A 135 -13.60 -1.20 3.00
#